data_AF-A0A1J5F0K7-F1
#
_entry.id   AF-A0A1J5F0K7-F1
#
_cell.length_a   1.000
_cell.length_b   1.000
_cell.length_c   1.000
_cell.angle_alpha   90.00
_cell.angle_beta   90.00
_cell.angle_gamma   90.00
#
_symmetry.space_group_name_H-M   'P 1'
#
loop_
_entity.id
_entity.type
_entity.pdbx_description
1 polymer ?
#
loop_
_entity_poly.entity_id
_entity_poly.type
_entity_poly.pdbx_seq_one_letter_code
_entity_poly.pdbx_strand_id
1 'polypeptide(L)'
;MSRQNKKGLFRGMGRVRIKVIPNCREQTLTKFIEENIEKGSTLYTDGWLGYKNIDKKGYPHIIESEGVIDDEILGIHTQEVTPNVHIIASLVKRWLLGTHQQYLTKDGYLQDYLEEYTFRFNRRKSGDRGKLFETLIKQIMTHPPTTGKQIKAHTILRERIRWCQVQP
;
A
#
# COMPACT_ATOMS: atom_id res chain seq x y z
N MET A 1 7.43 14.68 25.91
CA MET A 1 8.63 13.81 25.96
C MET A 1 8.99 13.41 24.54
N SER A 2 10.10 13.93 24.03
CA SER A 2 10.62 13.68 22.68
C SER A 2 11.02 12.21 22.54
N ARG A 3 10.42 11.48 21.59
CA ARG A 3 10.83 10.11 21.26
C ARG A 3 12.18 10.19 20.55
N GLN A 4 13.25 9.94 21.30
CA GLN A 4 14.58 9.79 20.72
C GLN A 4 14.58 8.66 19.69
N ASN A 5 15.19 8.99 18.56
CA ASN A 5 15.28 8.23 17.32
C ASN A 5 16.25 7.05 17.54
N LYS A 6 15.72 5.87 17.92
CA LYS A 6 16.52 4.63 17.92
C LYS A 6 16.79 4.23 16.47
N LYS A 7 18.03 4.42 16.01
CA LYS A 7 18.57 3.73 14.83
C LYS A 7 18.43 2.22 15.11
N GLY A 8 17.64 1.52 14.30
CA GLY A 8 17.35 0.09 14.45
C GLY A 8 15.90 -0.25 14.84
N LEU A 9 15.08 0.72 15.29
CA LEU A 9 13.69 0.40 15.61
C LEU A 9 12.83 0.47 14.35
N PHE A 10 12.04 -0.59 14.10
CA PHE A 10 10.87 -0.58 13.21
C PHE A 10 10.11 0.74 13.36
N ARG A 11 10.38 1.70 12.45
CA ARG A 11 9.57 2.91 12.34
C ARG A 11 8.15 2.41 12.14
N GLY A 12 7.28 2.73 13.10
CA GLY A 12 5.93 2.17 13.14
C GLY A 12 5.30 2.25 11.76
N MET A 13 4.89 1.09 11.22
CA MET A 13 4.46 1.00 9.84
C MET A 13 3.27 1.94 9.59
N GLY A 14 3.37 2.75 8.55
CA GLY A 14 2.38 3.78 8.22
C GLY A 14 1.11 3.21 7.62
N ARG A 15 0.43 4.05 6.83
CA ARG A 15 -0.60 3.62 5.89
C ARG A 15 0.07 3.06 4.64
N VAL A 16 -0.57 2.09 4.00
CA VAL A 16 -0.12 1.47 2.77
C VAL A 16 -1.06 1.81 1.63
N ARG A 17 -0.55 1.76 0.40
CA ARG A 17 -1.33 1.83 -0.83
C ARG A 17 -0.73 0.88 -1.85
N ILE A 18 -1.55 0.00 -2.40
CA ILE A 18 -1.12 -1.06 -3.30
C ILE A 18 -1.96 -1.01 -4.57
N LYS A 19 -1.32 -1.09 -5.73
CA LYS A 19 -1.98 -1.07 -7.03
C LYS A 19 -1.30 -2.04 -7.98
N VAL A 20 -2.09 -2.79 -8.75
CA VAL A 20 -1.60 -3.59 -9.87
C VAL A 20 -1.20 -2.64 -11.00
N ILE A 21 0.08 -2.66 -11.36
CA ILE A 21 0.62 -1.92 -12.50
C ILE A 21 0.95 -2.86 -13.65
N PRO A 22 0.78 -2.44 -14.92
CA PRO A 22 1.01 -3.32 -16.06
C PRO A 22 2.48 -3.63 -16.32
N ASN A 23 3.41 -2.78 -15.86
CA ASN A 23 4.86 -2.96 -16.05
C ASN A 23 5.66 -2.07 -15.09
N CYS A 24 6.94 -2.38 -14.90
CA CYS A 24 7.88 -1.63 -14.07
C CYS A 24 8.63 -0.51 -14.83
N ARG A 25 8.01 0.08 -15.87
CA ARG A 25 8.61 1.18 -16.64
C ARG A 25 8.47 2.51 -15.90
N GLU A 26 9.40 3.43 -16.16
CA GLU A 26 9.44 4.76 -15.54
C GLU A 26 8.11 5.51 -15.65
N GLN A 27 7.48 5.52 -16.84
CA GLN A 27 6.22 6.23 -17.08
C GLN A 27 5.08 5.70 -16.18
N THR A 28 4.96 4.39 -16.08
CA THR A 28 3.93 3.72 -15.26
C THR A 28 4.15 4.00 -13.78
N LEU A 29 5.39 3.90 -13.31
CA LEU A 29 5.76 4.16 -11.91
C LEU A 29 5.55 5.63 -11.54
N THR A 30 5.97 6.54 -12.42
CA THR A 30 5.76 7.99 -12.21
C THR A 30 4.29 8.31 -12.09
N LYS A 31 3.46 7.82 -13.01
CA LYS A 31 2.01 8.07 -12.98
C LYS A 31 1.40 7.58 -11.67
N PHE A 32 1.82 6.42 -11.19
CA PHE A 32 1.39 5.91 -9.89
C PHE A 32 1.82 6.83 -8.73
N ILE A 33 3.04 7.34 -8.74
CA ILE A 33 3.54 8.27 -7.72
C ILE A 33 2.72 9.56 -7.73
N GLU A 34 2.55 10.19 -8.90
CA GLU A 34 1.81 11.46 -9.03
C GLU A 34 0.34 11.36 -8.62
N GLU A 35 -0.30 10.21 -8.85
CA GLU A 35 -1.70 9.99 -8.46
C GLU A 35 -1.88 9.81 -6.94
N ASN A 36 -0.83 9.43 -6.20
CA ASN A 36 -0.96 8.94 -4.83
C ASN A 36 -0.08 9.65 -3.80
N ILE A 37 0.90 10.43 -4.24
CA ILE A 37 1.88 11.10 -3.40
C ILE A 37 1.86 12.60 -3.75
N GLU A 38 1.82 13.43 -2.72
CA GLU A 38 1.85 14.87 -2.87
C GLU A 38 3.24 15.34 -3.35
N LYS A 39 3.28 16.27 -4.30
CA LYS A 39 4.54 16.85 -4.81
C LYS A 39 5.34 17.48 -3.67
N GLY A 40 6.66 17.31 -3.69
CA GLY A 40 7.55 17.74 -2.61
C GLY A 40 7.75 16.70 -1.51
N SER A 41 7.00 15.60 -1.50
CA SER A 41 7.24 14.48 -0.57
C SER A 41 8.55 13.75 -0.88
N THR A 42 9.30 13.39 0.17
CA THR A 42 10.52 12.60 0.04
C THR A 42 10.21 11.12 -0.20
N LEU A 43 10.78 10.55 -1.25
CA LEU A 43 10.64 9.15 -1.62
C LEU A 43 11.85 8.33 -1.18
N TYR A 44 11.58 7.21 -0.52
CA TYR A 44 12.59 6.21 -0.18
C TYR A 44 12.36 4.97 -1.06
N THR A 45 13.38 4.54 -1.81
CA THR A 45 13.25 3.41 -2.74
C THR A 45 14.47 2.48 -2.71
N ASP A 46 14.34 1.33 -3.36
CA ASP A 46 15.36 0.30 -3.54
C ASP A 46 16.42 0.61 -4.61
N GLY A 47 16.36 1.77 -5.26
CA GLY A 47 17.32 2.16 -6.28
C GLY A 47 17.05 1.56 -7.67
N TRP A 48 15.86 1.02 -7.92
CA TRP A 48 15.47 0.55 -9.25
C TRP A 48 15.57 1.67 -10.31
N LEU A 49 16.09 1.34 -11.50
CA LEU A 49 16.33 2.29 -12.60
C LEU A 49 15.06 3.04 -13.04
N GLY A 50 13.88 2.45 -12.82
CA GLY A 50 12.60 3.08 -13.12
C GLY A 50 12.30 4.35 -12.30
N TYR A 51 13.04 4.62 -11.22
CA TYR A 51 12.89 5.82 -10.40
C TYR A 51 13.89 6.95 -10.75
N LYS A 52 14.84 6.71 -11.67
CA LYS A 52 16.00 7.59 -11.91
C LYS A 52 15.66 9.07 -12.22
N ASN A 53 14.49 9.34 -12.80
CA ASN A 53 14.08 10.69 -13.19
C ASN A 53 13.00 11.28 -12.27
N ILE A 54 12.73 10.68 -11.10
CA ILE A 54 11.66 11.14 -10.21
C ILE A 54 12.00 12.49 -9.53
N ASP A 55 13.27 12.75 -9.25
CA ASP A 55 13.75 14.04 -8.73
C ASP A 55 13.37 15.22 -9.63
N LYS A 56 13.53 15.03 -10.94
CA LYS A 56 13.17 16.04 -11.96
C LYS A 56 11.68 16.36 -11.99
N LYS A 57 10.84 15.50 -11.40
CA LYS A 57 9.39 15.66 -11.32
C LYS A 57 8.93 16.29 -10.00
N GLY A 58 9.87 16.74 -9.17
CA GLY A 58 9.59 17.45 -7.92
C GLY A 58 9.40 16.53 -6.71
N TYR A 59 9.95 15.32 -6.76
CA TYR A 59 9.95 14.39 -5.63
C TYR A 59 11.39 14.12 -5.19
N PRO A 60 11.84 14.68 -4.05
CA PRO A 60 13.17 14.38 -3.51
C PRO A 60 13.35 12.87 -3.32
N HIS A 61 14.38 12.29 -3.92
CA HIS A 61 14.61 10.84 -3.96
C HIS A 61 15.80 10.44 -3.10
N ILE A 62 15.58 9.48 -2.21
CA ILE A 62 16.61 8.85 -1.38
C ILE A 62 16.61 7.35 -1.71
N ILE A 63 17.77 6.85 -2.09
CA ILE A 63 17.98 5.41 -2.30
C ILE A 63 18.41 4.81 -0.97
N GLU A 64 17.61 3.88 -0.43
CA GLU A 64 18.01 3.11 0.74
C GLU A 64 18.88 1.94 0.26
N SER A 65 20.20 2.10 0.31
CA SER A 65 21.13 1.03 -0.05
C SER A 65 21.45 0.07 1.10
N GLU A 66 21.22 0.49 2.35
CA GLU A 66 21.55 -0.28 3.56
C GLU A 66 20.51 -0.03 4.66
N GLY A 67 19.44 -0.82 4.68
CA GLY A 67 18.54 -0.90 5.83
C GLY A 67 19.01 -1.99 6.77
N VAL A 68 19.74 -1.64 7.83
CA VAL A 68 20.06 -2.60 8.90
C VAL A 68 18.81 -2.79 9.76
N ILE A 69 18.18 -3.96 9.67
CA ILE A 69 17.23 -4.44 10.68
C ILE A 69 18.05 -5.17 11.73
N ASP A 70 18.23 -4.55 12.89
CA ASP A 70 18.76 -5.20 14.09
C ASP A 70 17.63 -5.30 15.11
N ASP A 71 16.99 -6.47 15.19
CA ASP A 71 16.04 -6.79 16.25
C ASP A 71 16.63 -7.87 17.16
N GLU A 72 17.21 -7.43 18.27
CA GLU A 72 17.80 -8.26 19.32
C GLU A 72 16.75 -9.15 20.02
N ILE A 73 15.46 -8.79 19.97
CA ILE A 73 14.36 -9.56 20.56
C ILE A 73 13.92 -10.70 19.63
N LEU A 74 13.98 -10.47 18.32
CA LEU A 74 13.64 -11.49 17.31
C LEU A 74 14.87 -12.23 16.75
N GLY A 75 16.09 -11.82 17.10
CA GLY A 75 17.34 -12.38 16.58
C GLY A 75 17.52 -12.16 15.07
N ILE A 76 16.87 -11.14 14.50
CA ILE A 76 16.91 -10.85 13.07
C ILE A 76 17.95 -9.77 12.83
N HIS A 77 19.04 -10.16 12.17
CA HIS A 77 20.07 -9.28 11.64
C HIS A 77 20.06 -9.41 10.12
N THR A 78 19.27 -8.58 9.44
CA THR A 78 19.23 -8.58 7.97
C THR A 78 19.43 -7.18 7.42
N GLN A 79 20.34 -7.08 6.43
CA GLN A 79 20.49 -5.90 5.60
C GLN A 79 19.43 -5.96 4.50
N GLU A 80 18.22 -5.49 4.81
CA GLU A 80 17.15 -5.41 3.82
C GLU A 80 16.93 -3.96 3.40
N VAL A 81 17.07 -3.73 2.11
CA VAL A 81 16.64 -2.49 1.46
C VAL A 81 15.12 -2.35 1.63
N THR A 82 14.63 -1.23 2.16
CA THR A 82 13.18 -0.98 2.33
C THR A 82 12.40 -2.06 3.13
N PRO A 83 12.79 -2.33 4.39
CA PRO A 83 12.31 -3.51 5.15
C PRO A 83 10.79 -3.54 5.36
N ASN A 84 10.19 -2.37 5.56
CA ASN A 84 8.74 -2.24 5.73
C ASN A 84 7.96 -2.69 4.48
N VAL A 85 8.50 -2.43 3.28
CA VAL A 85 7.85 -2.78 2.01
C VAL A 85 7.87 -4.29 1.80
N HIS A 86 9.01 -4.95 2.07
CA HIS A 86 9.14 -6.40 1.98
C HIS A 86 8.23 -7.15 2.95
N ILE A 87 8.05 -6.63 4.17
CA ILE A 87 7.11 -7.20 5.14
C ILE A 87 5.68 -7.10 4.64
N ILE A 88 5.25 -5.94 4.14
CA ILE A 88 3.92 -5.78 3.53
C ILE A 88 3.74 -6.76 2.38
N ALA A 89 4.71 -6.86 1.48
CA ALA A 89 4.65 -7.78 0.36
C ALA A 89 4.47 -9.24 0.83
N SER A 90 5.19 -9.63 1.89
CA SER A 90 5.10 -10.97 2.49
C SER A 90 3.74 -11.22 3.15
N LEU A 91 3.21 -10.23 3.88
CA LEU A 91 1.89 -10.32 4.51
C LEU A 91 0.75 -10.38 3.49
N VAL A 92 0.84 -9.62 2.40
CA VAL A 92 -0.12 -9.66 1.29
C VAL A 92 -0.11 -11.04 0.65
N LYS A 93 1.07 -11.57 0.30
CA LYS A 93 1.20 -12.92 -0.28
C LYS A 93 0.59 -13.98 0.64
N ARG A 94 0.91 -13.94 1.94
CA ARG A 94 0.36 -14.87 2.93
C ARG A 94 -1.16 -14.75 3.04
N TRP A 95 -1.70 -13.53 3.05
CA TRP A 95 -3.14 -13.32 3.14
C TRP A 95 -3.87 -13.82 1.89
N LEU A 96 -3.35 -13.55 0.69
CA LEU A 96 -3.91 -14.04 -0.56
C LEU A 96 -3.88 -15.58 -0.63
N LEU A 97 -2.78 -16.20 -0.24
CA LEU A 97 -2.63 -17.66 -0.18
C LEU A 97 -3.43 -18.31 0.97
N GLY A 98 -3.83 -17.57 1.99
CA GLY A 98 -4.65 -18.09 3.08
C GLY A 98 -6.15 -17.97 2.79
N THR A 99 -6.59 -16.78 2.38
CA THR A 99 -8.02 -16.43 2.26
C THR A 99 -8.55 -16.58 0.84
N HIS A 100 -7.75 -16.32 -0.19
CA HIS A 100 -8.19 -16.23 -1.58
C HIS A 100 -7.56 -17.32 -2.50
N GLN A 101 -7.31 -18.51 -1.93
CA GLN A 101 -6.62 -19.64 -2.57
C GLN A 101 -7.12 -19.99 -3.99
N GLN A 102 -8.41 -19.83 -4.26
CA GLN A 102 -9.05 -20.26 -5.52
C GLN A 102 -9.43 -19.13 -6.47
N TYR A 103 -9.21 -17.87 -6.10
CA TYR A 103 -9.74 -16.71 -6.85
C TYR A 103 -8.67 -15.82 -7.49
N LEU A 104 -7.39 -16.10 -7.26
CA LEU A 104 -6.29 -15.38 -7.93
C LEU A 104 -6.19 -15.70 -9.43
N THR A 105 -6.70 -16.87 -9.85
CA THR A 105 -6.73 -17.33 -11.25
C THR A 105 -7.94 -16.84 -12.04
N LYS A 106 -8.93 -16.21 -11.38
CA LYS A 106 -10.05 -15.56 -12.09
C LYS A 106 -9.62 -14.15 -12.46
N ASP A 107 -9.53 -13.89 -13.77
CA ASP A 107 -9.10 -12.62 -14.32
C ASP A 107 -9.88 -11.44 -13.71
N GLY A 108 -9.15 -10.44 -13.22
CA GLY A 108 -9.69 -9.11 -12.90
C GLY A 108 -9.84 -8.73 -11.44
N TYR A 109 -9.92 -9.68 -10.49
CA TYR A 109 -10.23 -9.37 -9.07
C TYR A 109 -9.02 -9.02 -8.20
N LEU A 110 -7.79 -9.18 -8.71
CA LEU A 110 -6.58 -8.96 -7.90
C LEU A 110 -6.53 -7.56 -7.29
N GLN A 111 -6.89 -6.53 -8.05
CA GLN A 111 -6.90 -5.16 -7.54
C GLN A 111 -7.92 -4.99 -6.40
N ASP A 112 -9.09 -5.63 -6.50
CA ASP A 112 -10.15 -5.55 -5.50
C ASP A 112 -9.69 -6.17 -4.17
N TYR A 113 -8.99 -7.32 -4.23
CA TYR A 113 -8.39 -7.93 -3.04
C TYR A 113 -7.31 -7.06 -2.41
N LEU A 114 -6.47 -6.41 -3.23
CA LEU A 114 -5.43 -5.51 -2.72
C LEU A 114 -6.02 -4.24 -2.08
N GLU A 115 -7.16 -3.77 -2.58
CA GLU A 115 -7.92 -2.67 -1.96
C GLU A 115 -8.52 -3.08 -0.62
N GLU A 116 -9.10 -4.27 -0.53
CA GLU A 116 -9.59 -4.82 0.74
C GLU A 116 -8.45 -4.94 1.76
N TYR A 117 -7.32 -5.52 1.34
CA TYR A 117 -6.12 -5.62 2.19
C TYR A 117 -5.70 -4.25 2.69
N THR A 118 -5.59 -3.27 1.79
CA THR A 118 -5.20 -1.89 2.11
C THR A 118 -6.17 -1.26 3.10
N PHE A 119 -7.48 -1.45 2.91
CA PHE A 119 -8.53 -0.95 3.79
C PHE A 119 -8.40 -1.50 5.22
N ARG A 120 -8.20 -2.82 5.35
CA ARG A 120 -8.03 -3.51 6.64
C ARG A 120 -6.72 -3.10 7.31
N PHE A 121 -5.62 -3.09 6.54
CA PHE A 121 -4.29 -2.75 7.05
C PHE A 121 -4.23 -1.33 7.60
N ASN A 122 -4.80 -0.36 6.89
CA ASN A 122 -4.80 1.05 7.30
C ASN A 122 -5.64 1.33 8.55
N ARG A 123 -6.52 0.41 8.96
CA ARG A 123 -7.39 0.52 10.13
C ARG A 123 -7.05 -0.45 11.26
N ARG A 124 -5.97 -1.23 11.14
CA ARG A 124 -5.56 -2.26 12.12
C ARG A 124 -5.33 -1.76 13.55
N LYS A 125 -5.05 -0.47 13.72
CA LYS A 125 -4.83 0.18 15.02
C LYS A 125 -6.08 0.84 15.60
N SER A 126 -7.24 0.73 14.93
CA SER A 126 -8.50 1.22 15.47
C SER A 126 -8.83 0.44 16.74
N GLY A 127 -8.91 1.13 17.88
CA GLY A 127 -9.20 0.51 19.19
C GLY A 127 -10.61 -0.08 19.28
N ASP A 128 -11.47 0.21 18.31
CA ASP A 128 -12.82 -0.32 18.20
C ASP A 128 -13.01 -0.99 16.84
N ARG A 129 -13.38 -2.28 16.88
CA ARG A 129 -13.69 -3.10 15.70
C ARG A 129 -14.98 -2.65 15.02
N GLY A 130 -15.94 -2.09 15.78
CA GLY A 130 -17.21 -1.57 15.27
C GLY A 130 -17.03 -0.44 14.26
N LYS A 131 -15.96 0.36 14.41
CA LYS A 131 -15.63 1.44 13.48
C LYS A 131 -15.34 0.97 12.06
N LEU A 132 -14.90 -0.28 11.87
CA LEU A 132 -14.71 -0.85 10.54
C LEU A 132 -16.06 -1.02 9.83
N PHE A 133 -17.02 -1.62 10.54
CA PHE A 133 -18.38 -1.83 10.04
C PHE A 133 -19.11 -0.50 9.80
N GLU A 134 -19.02 0.43 10.74
CA GLU A 134 -19.58 1.77 10.60
C GLU A 134 -19.01 2.50 9.38
N THR A 135 -17.70 2.40 9.16
CA THR A 135 -17.06 2.99 7.97
C THR A 135 -17.58 2.36 6.69
N LEU A 136 -17.77 1.04 6.65
CA LEU A 136 -18.32 0.34 5.48
C LEU A 136 -19.75 0.81 5.20
N ILE A 137 -20.61 0.91 6.21
CA ILE A 137 -21.97 1.45 6.05
C ILE A 137 -21.92 2.87 5.51
N LYS A 138 -21.09 3.75 6.09
CA LYS A 138 -20.92 5.13 5.61
C LYS A 138 -20.55 5.16 4.13
N GLN A 139 -19.60 4.31 3.71
CA GLN A 139 -19.22 4.21 2.30
C GLN A 139 -20.37 3.74 1.41
N ILE A 140 -21.09 2.69 1.82
CA ILE A 140 -22.26 2.18 1.09
C ILE A 140 -23.31 3.28 0.91
N MET A 141 -23.55 4.10 1.93
CA MET A 141 -24.52 5.19 1.86
C MET A 141 -24.07 6.35 0.96
N THR A 142 -22.76 6.59 0.83
CA THR A 142 -22.22 7.68 0.01
C THR A 142 -22.09 7.33 -1.48
N HIS A 143 -22.03 6.04 -1.81
CA HIS A 143 -21.83 5.58 -3.19
C HIS A 143 -23.14 5.08 -3.81
N PRO A 144 -23.38 5.36 -5.10
CA PRO A 144 -24.57 4.85 -5.78
C PRO A 144 -24.56 3.31 -5.82
N PRO A 145 -25.73 2.67 -5.80
CA PRO A 145 -25.84 1.22 -5.84
C PRO A 145 -25.14 0.66 -7.09
N THR A 146 -24.35 -0.38 -6.88
CA THR A 146 -23.59 -1.07 -7.92
C THR A 146 -24.24 -2.42 -8.19
N THR A 147 -24.58 -2.71 -9.44
CA THR A 147 -25.18 -3.98 -9.83
C THR A 147 -24.14 -5.10 -9.92
N GLY A 148 -24.56 -6.35 -9.72
CA GLY A 148 -23.67 -7.51 -9.85
C GLY A 148 -23.03 -7.65 -11.24
N LYS A 149 -23.69 -7.17 -12.30
CA LYS A 149 -23.11 -7.11 -13.65
C LYS A 149 -21.94 -6.13 -13.73
N GLN A 150 -22.09 -4.95 -13.12
CA GLN A 150 -21.03 -3.94 -13.08
C GLN A 150 -19.83 -4.38 -12.23
N ILE A 151 -20.07 -5.14 -11.15
CA ILE A 151 -19.00 -5.73 -10.33
C ILE A 151 -18.21 -6.75 -11.16
N LYS A 152 -18.90 -7.68 -11.85
CA LYS A 152 -18.26 -8.70 -12.71
C LYS A 152 -17.53 -8.10 -13.91
N ALA A 153 -17.99 -6.95 -14.41
CA ALA A 153 -17.35 -6.27 -15.54
C ALA A 153 -16.13 -5.42 -15.12
N HIS A 154 -15.77 -5.37 -13.83
CA HIS A 154 -14.70 -4.54 -13.27
C HIS A 154 -14.76 -3.05 -13.68
N THR A 155 -15.92 -2.58 -14.13
CA THR A 155 -16.09 -1.26 -14.76
C THR A 155 -16.14 -0.14 -13.73
N ILE A 156 -16.61 -0.43 -12.52
CA ILE A 156 -16.90 0.61 -11.50
C ILE A 156 -15.76 0.78 -10.48
N LEU A 157 -14.98 -0.28 -10.22
CA LEU A 157 -13.98 -0.26 -9.15
C LEU A 157 -12.70 0.51 -9.54
N ARG A 158 -12.37 0.58 -10.84
CA ARG A 158 -11.09 1.16 -11.30
C ARG A 158 -11.05 2.68 -11.38
N GLU A 159 -12.18 3.35 -11.62
CA GLU A 159 -12.22 4.81 -11.79
C GLU A 159 -12.72 5.54 -10.54
N ARG A 160 -13.55 4.87 -9.73
CA ARG A 160 -14.42 5.58 -8.80
C ARG A 160 -14.01 5.45 -7.34
N ILE A 161 -13.27 4.40 -6.98
CA ILE A 161 -12.93 4.17 -5.59
C ILE A 161 -11.51 4.58 -5.24
N ARG A 162 -11.35 5.90 -5.12
CA ARG A 162 -10.33 6.49 -4.27
C ARG A 162 -10.68 6.23 -2.79
N TRP A 163 -10.65 4.96 -2.36
CA TRP A 163 -10.87 4.51 -0.96
C TRP A 163 -9.94 5.19 0.07
N CYS A 164 -8.92 5.91 -0.41
CA CYS A 164 -7.97 6.68 0.39
C CYS A 164 -7.76 8.10 -0.15
N GLN A 165 -8.77 8.75 -0.73
CA GLN A 165 -8.72 10.21 -0.71
C GLN A 165 -8.92 10.67 0.73
N VAL A 166 -7.77 10.87 1.37
CA VAL A 166 -7.49 11.76 2.50
C VAL A 166 -8.76 12.40 3.05
N GLN A 167 -9.39 11.72 4.01
CA GLN A 167 -10.10 12.46 5.04
C GLN A 167 -9.05 12.66 6.14
N PRO A 168 -8.73 13.93 6.50
CA PRO A 168 -7.75 14.23 7.54
C PRO A 168 -8.09 13.53 8.86
#